data_AF-A0A0A9IIJ3-F1
#
_entry.id   AF-A0A0A9IIJ3-F1
#
_cell.length_a   1.000
_cell.length_b   1.000
_cell.length_c   1.000
_cell.angle_alpha   90.00
_cell.angle_beta   90.00
_cell.angle_gamma   90.00
#
_symmetry.space_group_name_H-M   'P 1'
#
loop_
_entity.id
_entity.type
_entity.pdbx_description
1 polymer ?
#
loop_
_entity_poly.entity_id
_entity_poly.type
_entity_poly.pdbx_seq_one_letter_code
_entity_poly.pdbx_strand_id
1 'polypeptide(L)'
;MSNYDAVVLLHQEKLCRPQHVLFPAETPNGKLVVWGKPSKDFHPYMPLNKGVGKSLHDARDKLLVNFNPTAYFLRDLKCTYPKTFKLWYGSIGGDAVGLTWENAKKRGREEADETMPEPTSILKEVGDVGKGLVRGVYLIKAPKLQ
;
A
#
# COMPACT_ATOMS: atom_id res chain seq x y z
N MET A 1 -10.61 8.39 -15.92
CA MET A 1 -9.87 8.38 -14.65
C MET A 1 -8.43 7.94 -14.91
N SER A 2 -7.44 8.79 -14.71
CA SER A 2 -6.34 8.47 -13.77
C SER A 2 -5.56 9.76 -13.54
N ASN A 3 -5.69 10.33 -12.35
CA ASN A 3 -4.81 11.42 -11.89
C ASN A 3 -3.53 10.85 -11.26
N TYR A 4 -3.33 9.53 -11.37
CA TYR A 4 -2.26 8.75 -10.75
C TYR A 4 -1.43 8.04 -11.82
N ASP A 5 -0.14 7.93 -11.55
CA ASP A 5 0.82 7.20 -12.39
C ASP A 5 0.81 5.70 -12.03
N ALA A 6 0.60 5.38 -10.74
CA ALA A 6 0.35 4.01 -10.28
C ALA A 6 -0.73 3.94 -9.20
N VAL A 7 -1.28 2.75 -9.03
CA VAL A 7 -2.28 2.42 -8.01
C VAL A 7 -1.85 1.16 -7.27
N VAL A 8 -1.88 1.22 -5.95
CA VAL A 8 -1.69 0.08 -5.05
C VAL A 8 -3.06 -0.33 -4.52
N LEU A 9 -3.47 -1.57 -4.79
CA LEU A 9 -4.67 -2.17 -4.24
C LEU A 9 -4.31 -2.92 -2.96
N LEU A 10 -5.15 -2.82 -1.95
CA LEU A 10 -5.02 -3.48 -0.65
C LEU A 10 -6.00 -4.65 -0.56
N HIS A 11 -5.67 -5.64 0.27
CA HIS A 11 -6.61 -6.70 0.65
C HIS A 11 -7.66 -6.11 1.59
N GLN A 12 -8.90 -6.02 1.14
CA GLN A 12 -9.98 -5.37 1.88
C GLN A 12 -10.18 -5.99 3.26
N GLU A 13 -10.09 -7.33 3.35
CA GLU A 13 -10.23 -8.11 4.58
C GLU A 13 -9.08 -7.91 5.57
N LYS A 14 -8.02 -7.19 5.15
CA LYS A 14 -6.86 -6.84 5.97
C LYS A 14 -6.90 -5.40 6.48
N LEU A 15 -7.85 -4.59 6.02
CA LEU A 15 -8.04 -3.24 6.52
C LEU A 15 -8.53 -3.24 7.97
N CYS A 16 -8.24 -2.18 8.73
CA CYS A 16 -8.70 -2.05 10.11
C CYS A 16 -10.24 -2.04 10.25
N ARG A 17 -10.93 -1.57 9.21
CA ARG A 17 -12.41 -1.53 9.13
C ARG A 17 -12.88 -1.95 7.74
N PRO A 18 -12.83 -3.25 7.39
CA PRO A 18 -13.18 -3.73 6.04
C PRO A 18 -14.60 -3.34 5.60
N GLN A 19 -15.52 -3.23 6.57
CA GLN A 19 -16.93 -2.90 6.35
C GLN A 19 -17.16 -1.43 5.96
N HIS A 20 -16.17 -0.56 6.17
CA HIS A 20 -16.28 0.87 5.84
C HIS A 20 -15.92 1.15 4.38
N VAL A 21 -15.46 0.15 3.63
CA VAL A 21 -15.13 0.28 2.21
C VAL A 21 -16.45 0.20 1.42
N LEU A 22 -17.06 1.36 1.18
CA LEU A 22 -18.36 1.44 0.47
C LEU A 22 -18.23 1.12 -1.03
N PHE A 23 -17.07 1.43 -1.61
CA PHE A 23 -16.79 1.23 -3.04
C PHE A 23 -15.41 0.57 -3.17
N PRO A 24 -15.34 -0.77 -3.18
CA PRO A 24 -14.09 -1.49 -3.39
C PRO A 24 -13.45 -1.08 -4.72
N ALA A 25 -12.13 -0.88 -4.71
CA ALA A 25 -11.40 -0.48 -5.88
C ALA A 25 -11.37 -1.61 -6.92
N GLU A 26 -11.97 -1.32 -8.07
CA GLU A 26 -11.87 -2.15 -9.26
C GLU A 26 -10.41 -2.29 -9.71
N THR A 27 -10.11 -3.37 -10.43
CA THR A 27 -8.81 -3.57 -11.05
C THR A 27 -8.53 -2.44 -12.04
N PRO A 28 -7.48 -1.63 -11.83
CA PRO A 28 -7.16 -0.53 -12.73
C PRO A 28 -6.78 -1.04 -14.12
N ASN A 29 -7.11 -0.28 -15.16
CA ASN A 29 -6.60 -0.52 -16.50
C ASN A 29 -5.13 -0.06 -16.59
N GLY A 30 -4.19 -0.96 -16.33
CA GLY A 30 -2.76 -0.70 -16.32
C GLY A 30 -1.91 -1.98 -16.24
N LYS A 31 -0.58 -1.84 -16.31
CA LYS A 31 0.35 -2.96 -16.21
C LYS A 31 0.44 -3.42 -14.76
N LEU A 32 0.03 -4.65 -14.49
CA LEU A 32 0.28 -5.32 -13.21
C LEU A 32 1.79 -5.51 -13.00
N VAL A 33 2.31 -4.99 -11.89
CA VAL A 33 3.72 -5.11 -11.48
C VAL A 33 3.89 -6.13 -10.36
N VAL A 34 2.97 -6.14 -9.40
CA VAL A 34 2.98 -7.04 -8.24
C VAL A 34 1.59 -7.64 -8.05
N TRP A 35 1.53 -8.94 -7.78
CA TRP A 35 0.35 -9.63 -7.29
C TRP A 35 0.62 -10.21 -5.89
N GLY A 36 -0.01 -9.64 -4.86
CA GLY A 36 0.27 -9.96 -3.47
C GLY A 36 -0.71 -10.99 -2.88
N LYS A 37 -0.24 -11.76 -1.90
CA LYS A 37 -1.08 -12.68 -1.10
C LYS A 37 -1.36 -12.07 0.27
N PRO A 38 -2.56 -12.25 0.83
CA PRO A 38 -2.88 -11.72 2.15
C PRO A 38 -2.08 -12.47 3.23
N SER A 39 -1.57 -11.75 4.23
CA SER A 39 -0.86 -12.36 5.36
C SER A 39 -1.82 -13.20 6.22
N LYS A 40 -1.30 -14.23 6.89
CA LYS A 40 -2.04 -14.99 7.91
C LYS A 40 -1.72 -14.52 9.33
N ASP A 41 -0.75 -13.63 9.49
CA ASP A 41 -0.15 -13.24 10.77
C ASP A 41 -0.98 -12.16 11.47
N PHE A 42 -1.76 -11.39 10.70
CA PHE A 42 -2.69 -10.42 11.24
C PHE A 42 -4.09 -10.53 10.62
N HIS A 43 -5.09 -10.20 11.41
CA HIS A 43 -6.49 -10.12 11.00
C HIS A 43 -7.17 -9.00 11.79
N PRO A 44 -8.04 -8.17 11.17
CA PRO A 44 -8.68 -7.05 11.87
C PRO A 44 -9.61 -7.50 13.01
N TYR A 45 -10.15 -8.71 12.90
CA TYR A 45 -10.96 -9.35 13.92
C TYR A 45 -10.28 -10.62 14.40
N MET A 46 -10.42 -10.92 15.69
CA MET A 46 -9.91 -12.19 16.22
C MET A 46 -10.84 -13.33 15.79
N PRO A 47 -10.38 -14.31 14.97
CA PRO A 47 -11.25 -15.40 14.54
C PRO A 47 -11.49 -16.34 15.72
N LEU A 48 -12.71 -16.34 16.27
CA LEU A 48 -13.10 -17.16 17.44
C LEU A 48 -12.92 -18.67 17.20
N ASN A 49 -12.88 -19.09 15.94
CA ASN A 49 -13.07 -20.48 15.52
C ASN A 49 -11.75 -21.27 15.41
N LYS A 50 -10.59 -20.64 15.63
CA LYS A 50 -9.26 -21.26 15.49
C LYS A 50 -8.43 -21.16 16.77
N GLY A 51 -8.99 -21.64 17.88
CA GLY A 51 -8.26 -21.70 19.14
C GLY A 51 -7.86 -20.32 19.63
N VAL A 52 -8.81 -19.38 19.64
CA VAL A 52 -8.70 -18.23 20.55
C VAL A 52 -8.43 -18.83 21.91
N GLY A 53 -7.29 -18.41 22.45
CA GLY A 53 -6.66 -18.82 23.69
C GLY A 53 -7.39 -19.86 24.50
N LYS A 54 -6.68 -20.90 24.95
CA LYS A 54 -7.19 -21.75 26.03
C LYS A 54 -7.61 -20.89 27.25
N SER A 55 -7.17 -19.61 27.31
CA SER A 55 -7.63 -18.58 28.23
C SER A 55 -7.80 -17.18 27.57
N LEU A 56 -8.44 -16.26 28.30
CA LEU A 56 -8.49 -14.82 27.98
C LEU A 56 -7.10 -14.17 27.88
N HIS A 57 -6.09 -14.71 28.56
CA HIS A 57 -4.73 -14.17 28.56
C HIS A 57 -4.09 -14.30 27.18
N ASP A 58 -4.08 -15.52 26.63
CA ASP A 58 -3.54 -15.80 25.29
C ASP A 58 -4.27 -14.99 24.20
N ALA A 59 -5.54 -14.65 24.44
CA ALA A 59 -6.33 -13.83 23.52
C ALA A 59 -5.89 -12.36 23.54
N ARG A 60 -5.56 -11.81 24.72
CA ARG A 60 -5.04 -10.46 24.87
C ARG A 60 -3.68 -10.30 24.20
N ASP A 61 -2.79 -11.28 24.34
CA ASP A 61 -1.44 -11.24 23.75
C ASP A 61 -1.44 -11.22 22.22
N LYS A 62 -2.51 -11.75 21.61
CA LYS A 62 -2.69 -11.80 20.15
C LYS A 62 -3.53 -10.63 19.61
N LEU A 63 -4.10 -9.82 20.49
CA LEU A 63 -4.97 -8.72 20.09
C LEU A 63 -4.13 -7.50 19.71
N LEU A 64 -4.15 -7.14 18.42
CA LEU A 64 -3.49 -5.94 17.92
C LEU A 64 -4.40 -4.71 18.09
N VAL A 65 -4.50 -4.22 19.34
CA VAL A 65 -5.36 -3.07 19.69
C VAL A 65 -4.92 -1.82 18.92
N ASN A 66 -5.87 -1.12 18.31
CA ASN A 66 -5.65 0.09 17.50
C ASN A 66 -4.68 -0.11 16.32
N PHE A 67 -4.40 -1.35 15.91
CA PHE A 67 -3.55 -1.62 14.78
C PHE A 67 -4.25 -1.21 13.48
N ASN A 68 -3.65 -0.25 12.78
CA ASN A 68 -4.09 0.22 11.47
C ASN A 68 -3.01 -0.08 10.43
N PRO A 69 -3.06 -1.25 9.76
CA PRO A 69 -2.00 -1.66 8.84
C PRO A 69 -1.83 -0.67 7.69
N THR A 70 -2.91 -0.04 7.22
CA THR A 70 -2.82 0.98 6.16
C THR A 70 -2.07 2.23 6.62
N ALA A 71 -2.27 2.67 7.87
CA ALA A 71 -1.53 3.82 8.41
C ALA A 71 -0.03 3.56 8.51
N TYR A 72 0.37 2.35 8.95
CA TYR A 72 1.77 1.93 8.96
C TYR A 72 2.34 1.87 7.54
N PHE A 73 1.64 1.23 6.61
CA PHE A 73 2.05 1.16 5.21
C PHE A 73 2.28 2.55 4.59
N LEU A 74 1.35 3.49 4.77
CA LEU A 74 1.49 4.85 4.26
C LEU A 74 2.68 5.59 4.90
N ARG A 75 2.92 5.38 6.19
CA ARG A 75 4.08 5.93 6.89
C ARG A 75 5.39 5.36 6.33
N ASP A 76 5.47 4.05 6.18
CA ASP A 76 6.66 3.37 5.68
C ASP A 76 6.97 3.80 4.26
N LEU A 77 5.97 3.89 3.38
CA LEU A 77 6.16 4.45 2.03
C LEU A 77 6.67 5.90 2.07
N LYS A 78 6.13 6.75 2.95
CA LYS A 78 6.59 8.14 3.07
C LYS A 78 8.01 8.24 3.61
N CYS A 79 8.42 7.34 4.49
CA CYS A 79 9.77 7.27 5.04
C CYS A 79 10.78 6.72 4.02
N THR A 80 10.41 5.67 3.28
CA THR A 80 11.28 5.05 2.26
C THR A 80 11.40 5.91 1.00
N TYR A 81 10.32 6.59 0.59
CA TYR A 81 10.25 7.36 -0.66
C TYR A 81 9.80 8.81 -0.48
N PRO A 82 10.46 9.62 0.38
CA PRO A 82 9.97 10.94 0.80
C PRO A 82 9.91 11.98 -0.33
N LYS A 83 10.65 11.79 -1.43
CA LYS A 83 10.73 12.69 -2.58
C LYS A 83 10.47 12.00 -3.92
N THR A 84 10.03 10.73 -3.89
CA THR A 84 9.80 9.95 -5.11
C THR A 84 8.34 10.04 -5.53
N PHE A 85 7.42 9.95 -4.56
CA PHE A 85 5.99 9.94 -4.82
C PHE A 85 5.23 10.87 -3.88
N LYS A 86 4.19 11.50 -4.43
CA LYS A 86 3.06 11.96 -3.64
C LYS A 86 2.05 10.83 -3.49
N LEU A 87 1.65 10.59 -2.24
CA LEU A 87 0.68 9.55 -1.86
C LEU A 87 -0.74 10.12 -1.80
N TRP A 88 -1.70 9.34 -2.28
CA TRP A 88 -3.12 9.69 -2.26
C TRP A 88 -3.93 8.54 -1.65
N TYR A 89 -4.65 8.81 -0.57
CA TYR A 89 -5.46 7.80 0.10
C TYR A 89 -6.71 8.44 0.68
N GLY A 90 -7.85 7.77 0.52
CA GLY A 90 -9.12 8.21 1.09
C GLY A 90 -9.14 7.97 2.61
N SER A 91 -9.34 9.03 3.40
CA SER A 91 -9.36 8.95 4.86
C SER A 91 -10.49 8.06 5.42
N ILE A 92 -11.54 7.80 4.63
CA ILE A 92 -12.74 7.05 5.02
C ILE A 92 -12.66 5.61 4.48
N GLY A 93 -11.56 4.91 4.76
CA GLY A 93 -11.47 3.45 4.58
C GLY A 93 -11.45 2.96 3.13
N GLY A 94 -10.60 3.53 2.27
CA GLY A 94 -10.37 2.98 0.93
C GLY A 94 -9.49 1.72 0.94
N ASP A 95 -9.66 0.86 -0.06
CA ASP A 95 -8.78 -0.29 -0.32
C ASP A 95 -7.75 0.00 -1.44
N ALA A 96 -7.53 1.27 -1.77
CA ALA A 96 -6.56 1.68 -2.77
C ALA A 96 -5.76 2.92 -2.36
N VAL A 97 -4.48 2.94 -2.73
CA VAL A 97 -3.56 4.07 -2.61
C VAL A 97 -3.11 4.49 -4.00
N GLY A 98 -3.31 5.76 -4.34
CA GLY A 98 -2.79 6.36 -5.56
C GLY A 98 -1.38 6.89 -5.37
N LEU A 99 -0.53 6.73 -6.37
CA LEU A 99 0.84 7.22 -6.40
C LEU A 99 1.03 8.14 -7.62
N THR A 100 1.64 9.30 -7.41
CA THR A 100 2.07 10.23 -8.49
C THR A 100 3.53 10.60 -8.29
N TRP A 101 4.31 10.58 -9.35
CA TRP A 101 5.76 10.75 -9.28
C TRP A 101 6.04 12.23 -9.02
N GLU A 102 6.99 12.53 -8.14
CA GLU A 102 7.45 13.90 -7.98
C GLU A 102 8.40 14.25 -9.12
N ASN A 103 8.08 15.29 -9.89
CA ASN A 103 8.94 15.76 -10.97
C ASN A 103 10.17 16.49 -10.38
N ALA A 104 11.37 15.94 -10.58
CA ALA A 104 12.63 16.50 -10.08
C ALA A 104 12.98 17.91 -10.63
N LYS A 105 12.34 18.36 -11.71
CA LYS A 105 12.72 19.58 -12.45
C LYS A 105 12.41 20.94 -11.79
N LYS A 106 11.99 21.01 -10.51
CA LYS A 106 11.76 22.30 -9.82
C LYS A 106 12.83 22.72 -8.81
N ARG A 107 13.91 21.95 -8.62
CA ARG A 107 15.08 22.40 -7.85
C ARG A 107 16.35 21.98 -8.55
N GLY A 108 17.16 22.97 -8.93
CA GLY A 108 18.61 22.83 -9.12
C GLY A 108 19.03 21.83 -10.20
N ARG A 109 19.43 22.35 -11.34
CA ARG A 109 20.34 21.66 -12.27
C ARG A 109 21.63 21.36 -11.50
N GLU A 110 22.21 20.16 -11.68
CA GLU A 110 23.27 19.48 -10.89
C GLU A 110 22.64 18.58 -9.80
N GLU A 111 22.43 17.28 -9.98
CA GLU A 111 23.33 16.22 -10.47
C GLU A 111 22.56 15.26 -11.39
N ALA A 112 23.05 15.14 -12.63
CA ALA A 112 22.62 14.08 -13.53
C ALA A 112 23.67 12.98 -13.48
N ASP A 113 23.64 12.09 -12.47
CA ASP A 113 24.15 10.72 -12.61
C ASP A 113 23.75 9.79 -11.44
N GLU A 114 22.46 9.62 -11.19
CA GLU A 114 21.97 8.33 -10.69
C GLU A 114 20.84 7.91 -11.61
N THR A 115 21.04 6.81 -12.33
CA THR A 115 19.99 6.21 -13.17
C THR A 115 18.82 5.88 -12.25
N MET A 116 17.82 6.77 -12.20
CA MET A 116 16.61 6.57 -11.42
C MET A 116 16.10 5.15 -11.71
N PRO A 117 15.93 4.31 -10.67
CA PRO A 117 15.58 2.92 -10.89
C PRO A 117 14.29 2.85 -11.70
N GLU A 118 14.23 1.87 -12.60
CA GLU A 118 13.11 1.71 -13.52
C GLU A 118 11.80 1.68 -12.71
N PRO A 119 10.74 2.37 -13.14
CA PRO A 119 9.54 2.57 -12.31
C PRO A 119 8.91 1.27 -11.79
N THR A 120 9.01 0.17 -12.54
CA THR A 120 8.52 -1.13 -12.06
C THR A 120 9.41 -1.75 -11.00
N SER A 121 10.72 -1.44 -10.96
CA SER A 121 11.61 -1.84 -9.85
C SER A 121 11.15 -1.20 -8.54
N ILE A 122 10.95 0.12 -8.53
CA ILE A 122 10.49 0.82 -7.33
C ILE A 122 9.09 0.33 -6.93
N LEU A 123 8.20 0.09 -7.89
CA LEU A 123 6.86 -0.45 -7.61
C LEU A 123 6.86 -1.88 -7.07
N LYS A 124 7.89 -2.69 -7.36
CA LYS A 124 8.07 -4.00 -6.71
C LYS A 124 8.40 -3.82 -5.23
N GLU A 125 9.33 -2.92 -4.92
CA GLU A 125 9.69 -2.60 -3.54
C GLU A 125 8.50 -2.03 -2.75
N VAL A 126 7.66 -1.20 -3.37
CA VAL A 126 6.38 -0.75 -2.78
C VAL A 126 5.50 -1.95 -2.40
N GLY A 127 5.44 -2.97 -3.26
CA GLY A 127 4.75 -4.23 -2.96
C GLY A 127 5.36 -4.99 -1.80
N ASP A 128 6.70 -4.99 -1.68
CA ASP A 128 7.43 -5.64 -0.60
C ASP A 128 7.25 -4.93 0.75
N VAL A 129 7.28 -3.59 0.78
CA VAL A 129 6.98 -2.78 1.98
C VAL A 129 5.59 -3.12 2.52
N GLY A 130 4.62 -3.32 1.62
CA GLY A 130 3.25 -3.66 1.98
C GLY A 130 2.93 -5.15 2.00
N LYS A 131 3.93 -6.04 2.04
CA LYS A 131 3.74 -7.49 1.92
C LYS A 131 2.71 -8.01 2.92
N GLY A 132 1.72 -8.75 2.41
CA GLY A 132 0.63 -9.28 3.23
C GLY A 132 -0.58 -8.35 3.40
N LEU A 133 -0.42 -7.05 3.14
CA LEU A 133 -1.51 -6.06 3.04
C LEU A 133 -1.84 -5.73 1.58
N VAL A 134 -0.82 -5.64 0.71
CA VAL A 134 -0.97 -5.30 -0.71
C VAL A 134 -1.55 -6.48 -1.49
N ARG A 135 -2.63 -6.21 -2.22
CA ARG A 135 -3.30 -7.10 -3.18
C ARG A 135 -2.64 -7.04 -4.55
N GLY A 136 -2.33 -5.83 -5.02
CA GLY A 136 -1.57 -5.68 -6.25
C GLY A 136 -1.09 -4.26 -6.49
N VAL A 137 -0.08 -4.12 -7.34
CA VAL A 137 0.49 -2.83 -7.74
C VAL A 137 0.39 -2.70 -9.25
N TYR A 138 -0.22 -1.61 -9.71
CA TYR A 138 -0.51 -1.37 -11.12
C TYR A 138 0.15 -0.07 -11.56
N LEU A 139 1.00 -0.15 -12.59
CA LEU A 139 1.50 1.01 -13.31
C LEU A 139 0.45 1.42 -14.36
N ILE A 140 -0.16 2.59 -14.18
CA ILE A 140 -1.22 3.10 -15.07
C ILE A 140 -0.62 3.94 -16.19
N LYS A 141 0.36 4.78 -15.83
CA LYS A 141 1.06 5.66 -16.77
C LYS A 141 2.54 5.59 -16.46
N ALA A 142 3.36 5.43 -17.50
CA ALA A 142 4.79 5.56 -17.34
C ALA A 142 5.12 7.00 -16.90
N PRO A 143 6.08 7.18 -15.98
CA PRO A 143 6.51 8.51 -15.56
C PRO A 143 7.05 9.26 -16.76
N LYS A 144 6.64 10.52 -16.92
CA LYS A 144 7.22 11.40 -17.93
C LYS A 144 8.61 11.82 -17.45
N LEU A 145 9.62 11.01 -17.74
CA LEU A 145 11.02 11.43 -17.71
C LEU A 145 11.20 12.45 -18.84
N GLN A 146 10.97 13.73 -18.53
CA GLN A 146 11.35 14.83 -19.41
C GLN A 146 12.63 15.43 -18.90
#